data_AF-A0A537ME09-F1
#
_entry.id   AF-A0A537ME09-F1
#
_cell.length_a   1.000
_cell.length_b   1.000
_cell.length_c   1.000
_cell.angle_alpha   90.00
_cell.angle_beta   90.00
_cell.angle_gamma   90.00
#
_symmetry.space_group_name_H-M   'P 1'
#
loop_
_entity.id
_entity.type
_entity.pdbx_description
1 polymer ?
#
loop_
_entity_poly.entity_id
_entity_poly.type
_entity_poly.pdbx_seq_one_letter_code
_entity_poly.pdbx_strand_id
1 'polypeptide(L)'
;MSGPAFFVGRRAEKPLASSRLSRNEWNRASFPRLLFPSRPRPRGATACVMKRGDFEMFRTRSSRLVLAALGGAAMIAGAAAPALAATDFHAVLNGDNVPGAADTDGWGRAKIAIHHERHQLCTDLEVRSIGSVTSVQIYRGGAGGQGEPVSRIERPDDNDSWDCKAIGDSLAQEIESNPSAFYVEVRTEEFPNGAIRGQIMPG
;
A
#
# COMPACT_ATOMS: atom_id res chain seq x y z
N MET A 1 -28.79 64.33 26.25
CA MET A 1 -27.68 64.52 27.21
C MET A 1 -27.20 63.15 27.63
N SER A 2 -25.87 62.96 27.61
CA SER A 2 -25.09 61.86 28.20
C SER A 2 -25.11 60.49 27.50
N GLY A 3 -24.07 60.24 26.67
CA GLY A 3 -23.35 58.96 26.69
C GLY A 3 -22.48 58.84 27.96
N PRO A 4 -21.47 57.94 28.09
CA PRO A 4 -20.70 57.19 27.08
C PRO A 4 -20.72 55.66 27.42
N ALA A 5 -19.95 54.70 26.89
CA ALA A 5 -18.62 54.69 26.31
C ALA A 5 -18.38 53.40 25.48
N PHE A 6 -17.51 53.57 24.48
CA PHE A 6 -16.85 52.54 23.69
C PHE A 6 -16.07 51.54 24.55
N PHE A 7 -16.10 50.25 24.19
CA PHE A 7 -14.98 49.35 24.44
C PHE A 7 -14.68 48.51 23.19
N VAL A 8 -13.65 48.95 22.47
CA VAL A 8 -12.96 48.21 21.42
C VAL A 8 -12.06 47.18 22.10
N GLY A 9 -12.44 45.90 22.02
CA GLY A 9 -11.62 44.78 22.47
C GLY A 9 -10.54 44.47 21.43
N ARG A 10 -9.29 44.75 21.80
CA ARG A 10 -8.10 44.64 20.95
C ARG A 10 -7.78 43.20 20.56
N ARG A 11 -7.38 43.08 19.29
CA ARG A 11 -6.65 41.98 18.64
C ARG A 11 -5.41 41.60 19.48
N ALA A 12 -5.36 40.37 19.99
CA ALA A 12 -4.18 39.84 20.65
C ALA A 12 -3.25 39.21 19.60
N GLU A 13 -2.33 40.02 19.08
CA GLU A 13 -1.17 39.56 18.32
C GLU A 13 -0.15 38.98 19.31
N LYS A 14 0.15 37.69 19.20
CA LYS A 14 1.25 37.06 19.94
C LYS A 14 2.56 37.17 19.15
N PRO A 15 3.67 37.53 19.79
CA PRO A 15 4.92 37.85 19.11
C PRO A 15 5.67 36.61 18.61
N LEU A 16 6.35 36.78 17.48
CA LEU A 16 7.40 35.89 16.97
C LEU A 16 8.45 35.63 18.06
N ALA A 17 8.65 34.35 18.39
CA ALA A 17 9.84 33.90 19.11
C ALA A 17 10.62 32.96 18.20
N SER A 18 11.60 33.52 17.49
CA SER A 18 12.63 32.78 16.78
C SER A 18 13.60 32.17 17.82
N SER A 19 13.41 30.90 18.18
CA SER A 19 14.45 30.14 18.88
C SER A 19 15.36 29.49 17.83
N ARG A 20 16.52 30.12 17.62
CA ARG A 20 17.69 29.50 17.00
C ARG A 20 18.06 28.26 17.82
N LEU A 21 17.68 27.07 17.36
CA LEU A 21 18.28 25.84 17.85
C LEU A 21 19.61 25.65 17.11
N SER A 22 20.67 25.85 17.89
CA SER A 22 22.06 25.56 17.56
C SER A 22 22.21 24.12 17.07
N ARG A 23 22.96 23.95 15.98
CA ARG A 23 23.10 22.74 15.17
C ARG A 23 24.11 21.73 15.77
N ASN A 24 24.32 21.72 17.09
CA ASN A 24 25.57 21.22 17.67
C ASN A 24 25.44 20.25 18.88
N GLU A 25 24.23 19.81 19.28
CA GLU A 25 24.05 19.01 20.51
C GLU A 25 23.62 17.54 20.29
N TRP A 26 23.91 16.97 19.12
CA TRP A 26 23.65 15.53 18.87
C TRP A 26 24.81 14.59 19.23
N ASN A 27 25.96 15.09 19.69
CA ASN A 27 27.19 14.29 19.89
C ASN A 27 27.46 13.80 21.32
N ARG A 28 26.44 13.67 22.18
CA ARG A 28 26.64 13.18 23.57
C ARG A 28 25.75 12.03 24.03
N ALA A 29 24.92 11.47 23.15
CA ALA A 29 24.25 10.20 23.46
C ALA A 29 25.24 9.03 23.27
N SER A 30 26.01 8.75 24.32
CA SER A 30 26.77 7.51 24.46
C SER A 30 25.79 6.34 24.56
N PHE A 31 25.50 5.70 23.43
CA PHE A 31 24.76 4.44 23.43
C PHE A 31 25.68 3.31 23.92
N PRO A 32 25.32 2.56 24.97
CA PRO A 32 26.07 1.38 25.36
C PRO A 32 26.02 0.35 24.23
N ARG A 33 27.18 -0.15 23.81
CA ARG A 33 27.31 -1.33 22.93
C ARG A 33 26.67 -2.53 23.62
N LEU A 34 25.39 -2.78 23.34
CA LEU A 34 24.76 -4.04 23.67
C LEU A 34 25.38 -5.13 22.78
N LEU A 35 26.10 -6.04 23.43
CA LEU A 35 26.62 -7.26 22.84
C LEU A 35 25.43 -8.08 22.33
N PHE A 36 25.25 -8.09 21.01
CA PHE A 36 24.32 -8.98 20.35
C PHE A 36 24.82 -10.43 20.52
N PRO A 37 24.03 -11.35 21.11
CA PRO A 37 24.38 -12.76 21.10
C PRO A 37 24.34 -13.28 19.67
N SER A 38 25.47 -13.76 19.19
CA SER A 38 25.64 -14.44 17.91
C SER A 38 24.72 -15.66 17.83
N ARG A 39 23.79 -15.64 16.86
CA ARG A 39 22.90 -16.77 16.56
C ARG A 39 23.72 -18.00 16.13
N PRO A 40 23.48 -19.19 16.71
CA PRO A 40 24.14 -20.42 16.26
C PRO A 40 23.68 -20.80 14.84
N ARG A 41 24.64 -21.18 14.00
CA ARG A 41 24.40 -21.72 12.65
C ARG A 41 23.75 -23.11 12.75
N PRO A 42 22.66 -23.40 12.02
CA PRO A 42 22.16 -24.77 11.94
C PRO A 42 23.15 -25.65 11.16
N ARG A 43 23.64 -26.69 11.84
CA ARG A 43 24.34 -27.82 11.25
C ARG A 43 23.29 -28.84 10.78
N GLY A 44 23.45 -29.34 9.56
CA GLY A 44 22.86 -30.60 9.13
C GLY A 44 21.56 -30.47 8.35
N ALA A 45 21.67 -30.15 7.06
CA ALA A 45 20.74 -30.67 6.06
C ALA A 45 21.45 -31.84 5.38
N THR A 46 21.10 -33.05 5.81
CA THR A 46 21.45 -34.31 5.17
C THR A 46 20.92 -34.28 3.73
N ALA A 47 21.83 -34.40 2.77
CA ALA A 47 21.49 -34.58 1.37
C ALA A 47 20.70 -35.89 1.23
N CYS A 48 19.47 -35.79 0.71
CA CYS A 48 18.71 -36.96 0.30
C CYS A 48 19.37 -37.50 -0.98
N VAL A 49 20.16 -38.56 -0.83
CA VAL A 49 20.77 -39.32 -1.93
C VAL A 49 19.63 -40.03 -2.67
N MET A 50 19.21 -39.46 -3.80
CA MET A 50 18.28 -40.10 -4.74
C MET A 50 19.02 -41.26 -5.43
N LYS A 51 18.61 -42.47 -5.07
CA LYS A 51 19.12 -43.74 -5.59
C LYS A 51 18.86 -43.81 -7.10
N ARG A 52 19.93 -43.82 -7.92
CA ARG A 52 19.83 -44.12 -9.35
C ARG A 52 19.46 -45.60 -9.48
N GLY A 53 18.29 -45.87 -10.05
CA GLY A 53 17.93 -47.20 -10.48
C GLY A 53 18.76 -47.59 -11.69
N ASP A 54 19.48 -48.70 -11.56
CA ASP A 54 20.15 -49.40 -12.64
C ASP A 54 19.09 -49.91 -13.63
N PHE A 55 19.08 -49.36 -14.84
CA PHE A 55 18.29 -49.92 -15.94
C PHE A 55 19.24 -50.70 -16.85
N GLU A 56 19.07 -52.02 -16.75
CA GLU A 56 19.87 -53.06 -17.37
C GLU A 56 20.02 -52.90 -18.89
N MET A 57 21.25 -53.13 -19.29
CA MET A 57 21.85 -52.98 -20.60
C MET A 57 21.42 -54.13 -21.54
N PHE A 58 20.33 -53.95 -22.28
CA PHE A 58 20.07 -54.80 -23.45
C PHE A 58 20.98 -54.40 -24.61
N ARG A 59 22.03 -55.21 -24.78
CA ARG A 59 22.94 -55.26 -25.94
C ARG A 59 22.14 -55.34 -27.23
N THR A 60 22.24 -54.31 -28.07
CA THR A 60 21.93 -54.45 -29.50
C THR A 60 23.09 -53.96 -30.34
N ARG A 61 23.53 -54.86 -31.23
CA ARG A 61 24.75 -54.79 -32.03
C ARG A 61 24.73 -53.58 -32.97
N SER A 62 25.87 -52.91 -33.01
CA SER A 62 26.23 -51.84 -33.93
C SER A 62 26.18 -52.28 -35.40
N SER A 63 25.50 -51.50 -36.23
CA SER A 63 25.77 -51.43 -37.67
C SER A 63 25.67 -50.00 -38.17
N ARG A 64 26.58 -49.69 -39.10
CA ARG A 64 27.04 -48.35 -39.46
C ARG A 64 26.06 -47.62 -40.40
N LEU A 65 25.96 -46.30 -40.17
CA LEU A 65 25.78 -45.18 -41.10
C LEU A 65 24.70 -45.25 -42.20
N VAL A 66 23.69 -44.37 -42.10
CA VAL A 66 23.13 -43.61 -43.24
C VAL A 66 22.73 -42.20 -42.76
N LEU A 67 23.24 -41.16 -43.42
CA LEU A 67 22.78 -39.77 -43.31
C LEU A 67 21.38 -39.64 -43.94
N ALA A 68 20.40 -39.09 -43.20
CA ALA A 68 19.23 -38.43 -43.79
C ALA A 68 18.62 -37.45 -42.77
N ALA A 69 18.60 -36.18 -43.16
CA ALA A 69 17.95 -35.09 -42.46
C ALA A 69 16.43 -35.29 -42.42
N LEU A 70 15.80 -35.04 -41.27
CA LEU A 70 14.38 -34.64 -41.15
C LEU A 70 14.21 -33.92 -39.80
N GLY A 71 13.87 -32.64 -39.86
CA GLY A 71 13.76 -31.74 -38.72
C GLY A 71 12.71 -32.16 -37.71
N GLY A 72 13.12 -32.27 -36.44
CA GLY A 72 12.23 -32.28 -35.30
C GLY A 72 12.14 -30.87 -34.72
N ALA A 73 11.13 -30.10 -35.10
CA ALA A 73 10.80 -28.86 -34.41
C ALA A 73 10.23 -29.22 -33.04
N ALA A 74 11.05 -29.09 -31.99
CA ALA A 74 10.60 -29.15 -30.60
C ALA A 74 9.76 -27.89 -30.32
N MET A 75 8.45 -27.97 -30.53
CA MET A 75 7.51 -26.92 -30.14
C MET A 75 7.44 -26.92 -28.62
N ILE A 76 8.19 -26.01 -27.99
CA ILE A 76 8.03 -25.69 -26.58
C ILE A 76 6.65 -25.02 -26.45
N ALA A 77 5.66 -25.80 -26.02
CA ALA A 77 4.39 -25.26 -25.58
C ALA A 77 4.66 -24.44 -24.31
N GLY A 78 4.85 -23.13 -24.48
CA GLY A 78 4.89 -22.20 -23.36
C GLY A 78 3.54 -22.21 -22.67
N ALA A 79 3.44 -22.84 -21.51
CA ALA A 79 2.31 -22.68 -20.62
C ALA A 79 2.31 -21.22 -20.15
N ALA A 80 1.53 -20.36 -20.80
CA ALA A 80 1.17 -19.08 -20.24
C ALA A 80 0.34 -19.37 -18.98
N ALA A 81 0.92 -19.12 -17.80
CA ALA A 81 0.12 -19.10 -16.58
C ALA A 81 -0.98 -18.05 -16.76
N PRO A 82 -2.25 -18.36 -16.48
CA PRO A 82 -3.29 -17.35 -16.55
C PRO A 82 -2.90 -16.23 -15.58
N ALA A 83 -2.86 -15.00 -16.10
CA ALA A 83 -2.80 -13.84 -15.23
C ALA A 83 -4.06 -13.89 -14.35
N LEU A 84 -3.89 -13.85 -13.03
CA LEU A 84 -5.03 -13.73 -12.15
C LEU A 84 -5.76 -12.43 -12.51
N ALA A 85 -7.03 -12.57 -12.89
CA ALA A 85 -7.87 -11.42 -13.15
C ALA A 85 -8.03 -10.60 -11.87
N ALA A 86 -7.73 -9.31 -11.95
CA ALA A 86 -8.00 -8.34 -10.91
C ALA A 86 -9.06 -7.37 -11.43
N THR A 87 -9.94 -6.92 -10.54
CA THR A 87 -10.82 -5.79 -10.84
C THR A 87 -10.16 -4.53 -10.31
N ASP A 88 -9.88 -3.60 -11.21
CA ASP A 88 -9.20 -2.35 -10.89
C ASP A 88 -10.20 -1.22 -10.62
N PHE A 89 -9.84 -0.40 -9.63
CA PHE A 89 -10.55 0.79 -9.20
C PHE A 89 -9.55 1.89 -8.92
N HIS A 90 -10.03 3.12 -8.88
CA HIS A 90 -9.24 4.27 -8.46
C HIS A 90 -10.08 5.27 -7.67
N ALA A 91 -9.41 6.09 -6.87
CA ALA A 91 -9.99 7.25 -6.19
C ALA A 91 -9.03 8.43 -6.32
N VAL A 92 -9.55 9.61 -6.62
CA VAL A 92 -8.80 10.87 -6.55
C VAL A 92 -9.20 11.58 -5.27
N LEU A 93 -8.21 11.89 -4.42
CA LEU A 93 -8.40 12.44 -3.10
C LEU A 93 -8.11 13.94 -3.11
N ASN A 94 -9.00 14.71 -2.48
CA ASN A 94 -8.86 16.15 -2.32
C ASN A 94 -9.52 16.59 -1.01
N GLY A 95 -9.06 17.68 -0.39
CA GLY A 95 -9.68 18.26 0.81
C GLY A 95 -11.08 18.79 0.58
N ASP A 96 -11.40 19.28 -0.62
CA ASP A 96 -12.73 19.79 -0.97
C ASP A 96 -13.84 18.74 -0.87
N ASN A 97 -13.47 17.45 -0.93
CA ASN A 97 -14.40 16.34 -0.80
C ASN A 97 -14.68 15.93 0.66
N VAL A 98 -13.93 16.48 1.61
CA VAL A 98 -14.10 16.18 3.04
C VAL A 98 -15.17 17.11 3.61
N PRO A 99 -16.20 16.58 4.29
CA PRO A 99 -17.17 17.43 4.98
C PRO A 99 -16.51 18.17 6.16
N GLY A 100 -16.46 19.51 6.07
CA GLY A 100 -15.95 20.36 7.15
C GLY A 100 -14.54 20.90 6.89
N ALA A 101 -13.75 21.03 7.96
CA ALA A 101 -12.37 21.50 7.85
C ALA A 101 -11.46 20.39 7.32
N ALA A 102 -10.65 20.71 6.32
CA ALA A 102 -9.80 19.78 5.59
C ALA A 102 -8.60 20.49 4.98
N ASP A 103 -7.71 19.71 4.38
CA ASP A 103 -6.48 20.19 3.74
C ASP A 103 -6.78 20.63 2.29
N THR A 104 -6.95 21.93 2.07
CA THR A 104 -7.45 22.48 0.78
C THR A 104 -6.45 22.42 -0.37
N ASP A 105 -5.16 22.31 -0.09
CA ASP A 105 -4.12 22.10 -1.11
C ASP A 105 -3.58 20.67 -1.15
N GLY A 106 -3.98 19.83 -0.19
CA GLY A 106 -3.75 18.41 -0.18
C GLY A 106 -4.39 17.67 -1.37
N TRP A 107 -3.62 16.77 -1.96
CA TRP A 107 -4.08 15.91 -3.04
C TRP A 107 -3.56 14.48 -2.88
N GLY A 108 -4.30 13.51 -3.40
CA GLY A 108 -3.80 12.15 -3.52
C GLY A 108 -4.51 11.34 -4.61
N ARG A 109 -3.98 10.15 -4.85
CA ARG A 109 -4.59 9.12 -5.66
C ARG A 109 -4.47 7.78 -4.94
N ALA A 110 -5.52 6.97 -5.02
CA ALA A 110 -5.47 5.58 -4.62
C ALA A 110 -5.85 4.73 -5.82
N LYS A 111 -5.04 3.73 -6.17
CA LYS A 111 -5.43 2.62 -7.05
C LYS A 111 -5.71 1.43 -6.18
N ILE A 112 -6.78 0.72 -6.49
CA ILE A 112 -7.27 -0.41 -5.70
C ILE A 112 -7.50 -1.55 -6.67
N ALA A 113 -6.90 -2.71 -6.40
CA ALA A 113 -7.06 -3.91 -7.20
C ALA A 113 -7.63 -5.03 -6.31
N ILE A 114 -8.75 -5.61 -6.73
CA ILE A 114 -9.37 -6.76 -6.04
C ILE A 114 -9.00 -8.04 -6.79
N HIS A 115 -8.32 -8.95 -6.10
CA HIS A 115 -7.95 -10.27 -6.60
C HIS A 115 -8.82 -11.34 -5.95
N HIS A 116 -9.85 -11.82 -6.67
CA HIS A 116 -10.77 -12.83 -6.16
C HIS A 116 -10.08 -14.15 -5.80
N GLU A 117 -9.23 -14.66 -6.68
CA GLU A 117 -8.55 -15.96 -6.48
C GLU A 117 -7.60 -15.96 -5.26
N ARG A 118 -7.20 -14.77 -4.79
CA ARG A 118 -6.34 -14.58 -3.62
C ARG A 118 -7.09 -14.03 -2.41
N HIS A 119 -8.37 -13.67 -2.55
CA HIS A 119 -9.15 -12.94 -1.55
C HIS A 119 -8.41 -11.71 -1.02
N GLN A 120 -7.81 -10.93 -1.93
CA GLN A 120 -6.93 -9.80 -1.59
C GLN A 120 -7.42 -8.50 -2.21
N LEU A 121 -7.30 -7.42 -1.44
CA LEU A 121 -7.40 -6.04 -1.91
C LEU A 121 -6.02 -5.41 -1.81
N CYS A 122 -5.44 -5.08 -2.95
CA CYS A 122 -4.18 -4.38 -3.05
C CYS A 122 -4.41 -2.89 -3.30
N THR A 123 -3.65 -2.04 -2.64
CA THR A 123 -3.74 -0.58 -2.78
C THR A 123 -2.39 0.04 -3.07
N ASP A 124 -2.34 0.91 -4.09
CA ASP A 124 -1.28 1.87 -4.36
C ASP A 124 -1.80 3.25 -3.98
N LEU A 125 -1.28 3.84 -2.91
CA LEU A 125 -1.65 5.18 -2.48
C LEU A 125 -0.48 6.12 -2.74
N GLU A 126 -0.77 7.27 -3.35
CA GLU A 126 0.14 8.42 -3.43
C GLU A 126 -0.58 9.66 -2.88
N VAL A 127 0.12 10.44 -2.05
CA VAL A 127 -0.35 11.68 -1.44
C VAL A 127 0.67 12.79 -1.66
N ARG A 128 0.22 14.05 -1.74
CA ARG A 128 1.03 15.24 -1.96
C ARG A 128 0.47 16.41 -1.16
N SER A 129 1.35 17.34 -0.80
CA SER A 129 0.99 18.59 -0.10
C SER A 129 0.12 18.37 1.12
N ILE A 130 0.47 17.37 1.93
CA ILE A 130 -0.30 16.96 3.10
C ILE A 130 0.61 16.87 4.33
N GLY A 131 0.06 17.15 5.52
CA GLY A 131 0.78 16.98 6.78
C GLY A 131 1.09 15.51 7.14
N SER A 132 1.69 15.30 8.32
CA SER A 132 2.03 13.96 8.83
C SER A 132 0.82 13.02 8.85
N VAL A 133 0.86 11.94 8.06
CA VAL A 133 -0.25 10.99 7.93
C VAL A 133 -0.37 10.08 9.15
N THR A 134 -1.53 10.13 9.81
CA THR A 134 -1.83 9.34 11.03
C THR A 134 -2.62 8.08 10.71
N SER A 135 -3.46 8.09 9.67
CA SER A 135 -4.16 6.89 9.21
C SER A 135 -4.72 7.04 7.80
N VAL A 136 -4.86 5.92 7.09
CA VAL A 136 -5.56 5.83 5.81
C VAL A 136 -6.57 4.69 5.89
N GLN A 137 -7.83 4.96 5.57
CA GLN A 137 -8.91 3.98 5.67
C GLN A 137 -9.91 4.11 4.52
N ILE A 138 -10.47 2.97 4.13
CA ILE A 138 -11.62 2.86 3.23
C ILE A 138 -12.88 2.84 4.11
N TYR A 139 -13.89 3.58 3.71
CA TYR A 139 -15.19 3.68 4.37
C TYR A 139 -16.34 3.35 3.43
N ARG A 140 -17.44 2.87 3.99
CA ARG A 140 -18.75 2.90 3.32
C ARG A 140 -19.31 4.32 3.37
N GLY A 141 -19.91 4.77 2.28
CA GLY A 141 -20.59 6.05 2.15
C GLY A 141 -20.48 6.62 0.73
N GLY A 142 -21.57 7.20 0.24
CA GLY A 142 -21.54 8.01 -0.97
C GLY A 142 -20.94 9.39 -0.73
N ALA A 143 -20.90 10.22 -1.78
CA ALA A 143 -20.37 11.57 -1.72
C ALA A 143 -21.01 12.39 -0.58
N GLY A 144 -20.18 13.03 0.25
CA GLY A 144 -20.60 13.83 1.41
C GLY A 144 -21.09 13.02 2.63
N GLY A 145 -21.29 11.71 2.52
CA GLY A 145 -21.71 10.86 3.62
C GLY A 145 -20.53 10.36 4.46
N GLN A 146 -20.68 10.36 5.79
CA GLN A 146 -19.77 9.69 6.71
C GLN A 146 -20.31 8.29 7.01
N GLY A 147 -19.50 7.25 6.90
CA GLY A 147 -19.95 5.89 7.23
C GLY A 147 -18.89 5.05 7.93
N GLU A 148 -19.11 3.74 7.93
CA GLU A 148 -18.31 2.81 8.73
C GLU A 148 -16.98 2.46 8.04
N PRO A 149 -15.85 2.39 8.77
CA PRO A 149 -14.57 1.94 8.22
C PRO A 149 -14.65 0.45 7.84
N VAL A 150 -14.19 0.12 6.64
CA VAL A 150 -14.23 -1.24 6.10
C VAL A 150 -12.87 -1.90 5.98
N SER A 151 -11.85 -1.11 5.66
CA SER A 151 -10.49 -1.61 5.50
C SER A 151 -9.48 -0.52 5.82
N ARG A 152 -8.39 -0.89 6.48
CA ARG A 152 -7.26 0.01 6.73
C ARG A 152 -6.26 -0.15 5.60
N ILE A 153 -5.82 0.95 5.01
CA ILE A 153 -4.71 0.97 4.05
C ILE A 153 -3.40 1.25 4.82
N GLU A 154 -2.28 0.78 4.29
CA GLU A 154 -0.96 1.11 4.84
C GLU A 154 -0.70 2.61 4.76
N ARG A 155 0.04 3.16 5.73
CA ARG A 155 0.36 4.59 5.68
C ARG A 155 1.52 4.80 4.70
N PRO A 156 1.56 5.95 4.00
CA PRO A 156 2.74 6.32 3.26
C PRO A 156 3.89 6.57 4.23
N ASP A 157 5.06 6.00 3.94
CA ASP A 157 6.30 6.30 4.67
C ASP A 157 6.85 7.67 4.26
N ASP A 158 6.74 7.98 2.97
CA ASP A 158 7.02 9.30 2.38
C ASP A 158 5.74 9.87 1.76
N ASN A 159 5.60 9.74 0.43
CA ASN A 159 4.44 10.21 -0.32
C ASN A 159 3.63 9.05 -0.90
N ASP A 160 4.11 7.82 -0.78
CA ASP A 160 3.49 6.64 -1.37
C ASP A 160 3.52 5.43 -0.45
N SER A 161 2.58 4.51 -0.67
CA SER A 161 2.53 3.20 -0.02
C SER A 161 1.89 2.17 -0.94
N TRP A 162 2.33 0.92 -0.77
CA TRP A 162 1.76 -0.24 -1.41
C TRP A 162 1.53 -1.34 -0.38
N ASP A 163 0.32 -1.90 -0.35
CA ASP A 163 -0.01 -3.03 0.50
C ASP A 163 -1.13 -3.89 -0.09
N CYS A 164 -1.16 -5.17 0.28
CA CYS A 164 -2.22 -6.10 -0.07
C CYS A 164 -2.77 -6.75 1.20
N LYS A 165 -4.07 -6.56 1.45
CA LYS A 165 -4.75 -7.14 2.61
C LYS A 165 -5.76 -8.19 2.20
N ALA A 166 -5.89 -9.21 3.04
CA ALA A 166 -6.98 -10.16 2.91
C ALA A 166 -8.32 -9.44 3.16
N ILE A 167 -9.29 -9.68 2.28
CA ILE A 167 -10.66 -9.17 2.41
C ILE A 167 -11.66 -10.31 2.24
N GLY A 168 -12.85 -10.18 2.81
CA GLY A 168 -13.93 -11.14 2.62
C GLY A 168 -14.60 -10.96 1.26
N ASP A 169 -15.10 -12.06 0.69
CA ASP A 169 -15.80 -12.05 -0.61
C ASP A 169 -17.02 -11.13 -0.65
N SER A 170 -17.71 -10.98 0.48
CA SER A 170 -18.85 -10.07 0.60
C SER A 170 -18.43 -8.61 0.41
N LEU A 171 -17.31 -8.19 0.99
CA LEU A 171 -16.80 -6.82 0.84
C LEU A 171 -16.28 -6.59 -0.59
N ALA A 172 -15.61 -7.59 -1.17
CA ALA A 172 -15.15 -7.52 -2.57
C ALA A 172 -16.32 -7.24 -3.52
N GLN A 173 -17.38 -8.05 -3.41
CA GLN A 173 -18.59 -7.93 -4.22
C GLN A 173 -19.33 -6.61 -3.97
N GLU A 174 -19.35 -6.12 -2.72
CA GLU A 174 -19.97 -4.84 -2.38
C GLU A 174 -19.25 -3.67 -3.10
N ILE A 175 -17.91 -3.66 -3.07
CA ILE A 175 -17.10 -2.65 -3.77
C ILE A 175 -17.27 -2.75 -5.28
N GLU A 176 -17.32 -3.95 -5.85
CA GLU A 176 -17.49 -4.16 -7.29
C GLU A 176 -18.87 -3.76 -7.80
N SER A 177 -19.92 -4.09 -7.04
CA SER A 177 -21.30 -3.79 -7.44
C SER A 177 -21.63 -2.30 -7.33
N ASN A 178 -21.05 -1.59 -6.36
CA ASN A 178 -21.25 -0.17 -6.20
C ASN A 178 -20.01 0.54 -5.63
N PRO A 179 -18.97 0.77 -6.45
CA PRO A 179 -17.74 1.42 -5.99
C PRO A 179 -17.99 2.84 -5.49
N SER A 180 -18.99 3.53 -6.09
CA SER A 180 -19.37 4.88 -5.69
C SER A 180 -20.02 4.99 -4.30
N ALA A 181 -20.29 3.85 -3.65
CA ALA A 181 -20.69 3.78 -2.25
C ALA A 181 -19.50 3.63 -1.28
N PHE A 182 -18.25 3.70 -1.76
CA PHE A 182 -17.06 3.61 -0.92
C PHE A 182 -16.06 4.72 -1.21
N TYR A 183 -15.39 5.22 -0.16
CA TYR A 183 -14.40 6.28 -0.29
C TYR A 183 -13.13 5.96 0.49
N VAL A 184 -12.01 6.51 0.03
CA VAL A 184 -10.74 6.52 0.74
C VAL A 184 -10.60 7.86 1.46
N GLU A 185 -10.25 7.83 2.74
CA GLU A 185 -9.96 9.01 3.55
C GLU A 185 -8.57 8.86 4.17
N VAL A 186 -7.79 9.93 4.06
CA VAL A 186 -6.48 10.09 4.70
C VAL A 186 -6.63 11.10 5.83
N ARG A 187 -6.10 10.77 7.00
CA ARG A 187 -6.06 11.66 8.17
C ARG A 187 -4.63 12.04 8.48
N THR A 188 -4.47 13.26 8.98
CA THR A 188 -3.19 13.79 9.44
C THR A 188 -3.25 14.20 10.90
N GLU A 189 -2.13 14.62 11.46
CA GLU A 189 -2.08 15.23 12.79
C GLU A 189 -2.88 16.55 12.85
N GLU A 190 -2.88 17.33 11.76
CA GLU A 190 -3.62 18.59 11.65
C GLU A 190 -5.11 18.37 11.40
N PHE A 191 -5.45 17.37 10.58
CA PHE A 191 -6.83 17.04 10.21
C PHE A 191 -7.20 15.62 10.66
N PRO A 192 -7.49 15.43 11.97
CA PRO A 192 -7.83 14.12 12.52
C PRO A 192 -9.19 13.60 12.06
N ASN A 193 -10.05 14.47 11.52
CA ASN A 193 -11.36 14.09 10.98
C ASN A 193 -11.35 13.87 9.46
N GLY A 194 -10.17 13.91 8.82
CA GLY A 194 -10.00 13.77 7.38
C GLY A 194 -9.27 14.98 6.79
N ALA A 195 -8.10 14.75 6.23
CA ALA A 195 -7.34 15.75 5.49
C ALA A 195 -7.79 15.81 4.03
N ILE A 196 -7.85 14.64 3.39
CA ILE A 196 -8.28 14.48 1.99
C ILE A 196 -9.16 13.23 1.84
N ARG A 197 -10.12 13.31 0.91
CA ARG A 197 -11.08 12.24 0.63
C ARG A 197 -11.30 12.07 -0.87
N GLY A 198 -11.53 10.82 -1.30
CA GLY A 198 -11.87 10.49 -2.68
C GLY A 198 -12.84 9.31 -2.78
N GLN A 199 -13.85 9.44 -3.63
CA GLN A 199 -14.79 8.34 -3.92
C GLN A 199 -14.11 7.30 -4.83
N ILE A 200 -14.36 6.02 -4.58
CA ILE A 200 -13.88 4.93 -5.41
C ILE A 200 -14.71 4.86 -6.70
N MET A 201 -14.03 4.71 -7.83
CA MET A 201 -14.57 4.64 -9.17
C MET A 201 -13.95 3.46 -9.92
N PRO A 202 -14.64 2.87 -10.91
CA PRO A 202 -14.06 1.86 -11.79
C PRO A 202 -12.77 2.35 -12.47
N GLY A 203 -11.76 1.47 -12.56
CA GLY A 203 -10.43 1.71 -13.15
C GLY A 203 -10.38 1.72 -14.67
#